data_AF-A0A2R7KM13-F1
#
_entry.id   AF-A0A2R7KM13-F1
#
_cell.length_a   1.000
_cell.length_b   1.000
_cell.length_c   1.000
_cell.angle_alpha   90.00
_cell.angle_beta   90.00
_cell.angle_gamma   90.00
#
_symmetry.space_group_name_H-M   'P 1'
#
loop_
_entity.id
_entity.type
_entity.pdbx_description
1 polymer ?
#
loop_
_entity_poly.entity_id
_entity_poly.type
_entity_poly.pdbx_seq_one_letter_code
_entity_poly.pdbx_strand_id
1 'polypeptide(L)'
;MKVTAHWKSLLSFLLLLTIVTSACKKNKSVVVPNPELIGNWTEDIHPGVSSIMPRELILSKDSIRFVSWDQATQQVTYVQGTYRTEGNKLITNFKEIVIRKNNDKIISRTPVSGGYFDNATYLLNGNKLTLNYTSYPADAPTPATMTFNRMIFD
;
A
#
# COMPACT_ATOMS: atom_id res chain seq x y z
N MET A 1 0.43 -8.63 77.81
CA MET A 1 0.94 -7.98 76.58
C MET A 1 0.26 -8.61 75.38
N LYS A 2 -0.55 -7.85 74.63
CA LYS A 2 -1.25 -8.30 73.43
C LYS A 2 -0.54 -7.71 72.21
N VAL A 3 0.02 -8.56 71.36
CA VAL A 3 0.63 -8.14 70.09
C VAL A 3 -0.48 -7.98 69.07
N THR A 4 -0.63 -6.77 68.56
CA THR A 4 -1.70 -6.31 67.68
C THR A 4 -1.50 -6.73 66.24
N ALA A 5 -2.57 -7.29 65.66
CA ALA A 5 -2.69 -7.75 64.29
C ALA A 5 -2.77 -6.57 63.30
N HIS A 6 -1.64 -6.02 62.86
CA HIS A 6 -1.61 -4.99 61.80
C HIS A 6 -0.98 -5.45 60.47
N TRP A 7 -0.40 -6.65 60.42
CA TRP A 7 0.30 -7.15 59.23
C TRP A 7 -0.62 -7.38 58.02
N LYS A 8 -1.86 -7.85 58.24
CA LYS A 8 -2.76 -8.25 57.15
C LYS A 8 -3.34 -7.06 56.34
N SER A 9 -3.29 -5.85 56.89
CA SER A 9 -3.85 -4.65 56.25
C SER A 9 -2.90 -4.04 55.19
N LEU A 10 -1.58 -4.11 55.42
CA LEU A 10 -0.57 -3.56 54.52
C LEU A 10 -0.40 -4.36 53.22
N LEU A 11 -0.59 -5.69 53.26
CA LEU A 11 -0.52 -6.53 52.06
C LEU A 11 -1.70 -6.33 51.10
N SER A 12 -2.88 -5.95 51.61
CA SER A 12 -4.07 -5.75 50.79
C SER A 12 -3.99 -4.47 49.95
N PHE A 13 -3.29 -3.44 50.44
CA PHE A 13 -3.15 -2.16 49.75
C PHE A 13 -2.13 -2.20 48.61
N LEU A 14 -1.08 -3.02 48.72
CA LEU A 14 -0.09 -3.20 47.65
C LEU A 14 -0.63 -4.00 46.45
N LEU A 15 -1.60 -4.90 46.66
CA LEU A 15 -2.17 -5.73 45.60
C LEU A 15 -3.16 -4.98 44.69
N LEU A 16 -3.76 -3.88 45.18
CA LEU A 16 -4.71 -3.07 44.42
C LEU A 16 -4.03 -2.05 43.48
N LEU A 17 -2.76 -1.75 43.69
CA LEU A 17 -2.04 -0.73 42.89
C LEU A 17 -1.50 -1.28 41.56
N THR A 18 -1.39 -2.60 41.38
CA THR A 18 -0.84 -3.21 40.16
C THR A 18 -1.87 -3.42 39.05
N ILE A 19 -3.16 -3.21 39.30
CA ILE A 19 -4.23 -3.43 38.32
C ILE A 19 -4.43 -2.20 37.39
N VAL A 20 -3.83 -1.04 37.71
CA VAL A 20 -4.03 0.19 36.93
C VAL A 20 -3.11 0.30 35.71
N THR A 21 -2.11 -0.57 35.58
CA THR A 21 -1.16 -0.53 34.46
C THR A 21 -1.33 -1.76 33.58
N SER A 22 -2.09 -1.63 32.47
CA SER A 22 -1.86 -2.28 31.16
C SER A 22 -3.16 -2.50 30.37
N ALA A 23 -3.94 -1.44 30.16
CA ALA A 23 -4.90 -1.40 29.06
C ALA A 23 -4.61 -0.19 28.16
N CYS A 24 -3.34 -0.01 27.79
CA CYS A 24 -3.03 0.67 26.53
C CYS A 24 -3.56 -0.21 25.39
N LYS A 25 -4.88 -0.12 25.14
CA LYS A 25 -5.42 -0.47 23.83
C LYS A 25 -4.66 0.41 22.85
N LYS A 26 -3.65 -0.18 22.20
CA LYS A 26 -3.00 0.38 21.02
C LYS A 26 -4.14 0.64 20.05
N ASN A 27 -4.65 1.87 20.03
CA ASN A 27 -5.62 2.31 19.05
C ASN A 27 -4.94 2.08 17.71
N LYS A 28 -5.32 1.00 17.03
CA LYS A 28 -4.96 0.80 15.65
C LYS A 28 -5.67 1.94 14.95
N SER A 29 -4.91 2.99 14.61
CA SER A 29 -5.42 4.08 13.79
C SER A 29 -6.10 3.42 12.61
N VAL A 30 -7.41 3.60 12.48
CA VAL A 30 -8.16 3.03 11.36
C VAL A 30 -7.66 3.81 10.15
N VAL A 31 -6.73 3.19 9.43
CA VAL A 31 -6.08 3.79 8.27
C VAL A 31 -7.09 3.78 7.14
N VAL A 32 -7.76 4.91 6.94
CA VAL A 32 -8.62 5.15 5.78
C VAL A 32 -7.73 5.69 4.65
N PRO A 33 -7.81 5.12 3.43
CA PRO A 33 -7.05 5.65 2.31
C PRO A 33 -7.42 7.11 2.04
N ASN A 34 -6.43 7.94 1.72
CA ASN A 34 -6.67 9.32 1.32
C ASN A 34 -7.66 9.34 0.13
N PRO A 35 -8.86 9.93 0.27
CA PRO A 35 -9.86 9.95 -0.80
C PRO A 35 -9.34 10.63 -2.07
N GLU A 36 -8.38 11.54 -1.95
CA GLU A 36 -7.74 12.22 -3.08
C GLU A 36 -6.80 11.32 -3.89
N LEU A 37 -6.46 10.12 -3.42
CA LEU A 37 -5.72 9.14 -4.21
C LEU A 37 -6.64 8.29 -5.10
N ILE A 38 -7.93 8.20 -4.77
CA ILE A 38 -8.90 7.41 -5.54
C ILE A 38 -9.04 8.00 -6.94
N GLY A 39 -8.90 7.14 -7.95
CA GLY A 39 -8.95 7.52 -9.35
C GLY A 39 -8.12 6.61 -10.24
N ASN A 40 -8.16 6.91 -11.54
CA ASN A 40 -7.30 6.29 -12.52
C ASN A 40 -6.15 7.23 -12.86
N TRP A 41 -4.95 6.68 -12.93
CA TRP A 41 -3.71 7.41 -13.12
C TRP A 41 -2.94 6.79 -14.27
N THR A 42 -2.40 7.60 -15.15
CA THR A 42 -1.61 7.16 -16.30
C THR A 42 -0.19 7.66 -16.14
N GLU A 43 0.79 6.79 -16.39
CA GLU A 43 2.20 7.12 -16.26
C GLU A 43 2.56 8.37 -17.09
N ASP A 44 3.27 9.29 -16.45
CA ASP A 44 3.84 10.48 -17.06
C ASP A 44 5.10 10.08 -17.83
N ILE A 45 4.93 9.59 -19.06
CA ILE A 45 6.05 9.24 -19.94
C ILE A 45 6.68 10.53 -20.47
N HIS A 46 7.98 10.71 -20.22
CA HIS A 46 8.72 11.83 -20.77
C HIS A 46 8.78 11.75 -22.31
N PRO A 47 8.60 12.88 -23.02
CA PRO A 47 8.72 12.92 -24.47
C PRO A 47 10.13 12.46 -24.89
N GLY A 48 10.22 11.37 -25.65
CA GLY A 48 11.47 10.74 -26.08
C GLY A 48 11.51 9.23 -25.92
N VAL A 49 10.61 8.64 -25.13
CA VAL A 49 10.47 7.19 -24.97
C VAL A 49 9.34 6.69 -25.90
N SER A 50 9.63 6.59 -27.20
CA SER A 50 8.63 6.43 -28.28
C SER A 50 7.92 5.06 -28.36
N SER A 51 8.22 4.12 -27.46
CA SER A 51 7.90 2.70 -27.71
C SER A 51 7.19 2.00 -26.55
N ILE A 52 6.81 2.73 -25.49
CA ILE A 52 6.20 2.12 -24.29
C ILE A 52 4.80 2.72 -24.12
N MET A 53 3.78 1.87 -24.15
CA MET A 53 2.43 2.27 -23.74
C MET A 53 2.47 2.69 -22.26
N PRO A 54 1.87 3.83 -21.88
CA PRO A 54 1.88 4.26 -20.49
C PRO A 54 1.22 3.23 -19.60
N ARG A 55 1.89 2.94 -18.48
CA ARG A 55 1.33 2.07 -17.45
C ARG A 55 0.26 2.82 -16.69
N GLU A 56 -0.73 2.10 -16.19
CA GLU A 56 -1.81 2.70 -15.41
C GLU A 56 -1.73 2.26 -13.95
N LEU A 57 -2.18 3.14 -13.07
CA LEU A 57 -2.41 2.85 -11.67
C LEU A 57 -3.85 3.21 -11.35
N ILE A 58 -4.64 2.24 -10.91
CA ILE A 58 -6.03 2.41 -10.54
C ILE A 58 -6.16 2.21 -9.04
N LEU A 59 -6.60 3.25 -8.34
CA LEU A 59 -6.79 3.27 -6.90
C LEU A 59 -8.28 3.44 -6.60
N SER A 60 -8.86 2.49 -5.87
CA SER A 60 -10.24 2.53 -5.36
C SER A 60 -10.22 2.52 -3.83
N LYS A 61 -11.38 2.56 -3.16
CA LYS A 61 -11.45 2.63 -1.69
C LYS A 61 -10.60 1.57 -0.96
N ASP A 62 -10.45 0.38 -1.51
CA ASP A 62 -9.79 -0.76 -0.88
C ASP A 62 -8.89 -1.58 -1.81
N SER A 63 -8.79 -1.18 -3.09
CA SER A 63 -8.06 -1.93 -4.11
C SER A 63 -7.12 -1.06 -4.92
N ILE A 64 -6.01 -1.67 -5.30
CA ILE A 64 -4.97 -1.12 -6.17
C ILE A 64 -4.79 -2.06 -7.36
N ARG A 65 -4.70 -1.50 -8.56
CA ARG A 65 -4.29 -2.24 -9.75
C ARG A 65 -3.22 -1.47 -10.50
N PHE A 66 -2.13 -2.15 -10.81
CA PHE A 66 -1.10 -1.66 -11.71
C PHE A 66 -1.26 -2.39 -13.04
N VAL A 67 -1.34 -1.63 -14.13
CA VAL A 67 -1.69 -2.13 -15.46
C VAL A 67 -0.56 -1.83 -16.42
N SER A 68 -0.14 -2.83 -17.19
CA SER A 68 0.79 -2.66 -18.31
C SER A 68 0.25 -3.32 -19.56
N TRP A 69 0.48 -2.68 -20.70
CA TRP A 69 0.10 -3.19 -22.01
C TRP A 69 1.33 -3.59 -22.81
N ASP A 70 1.31 -4.81 -23.35
CA ASP A 70 2.26 -5.28 -24.35
C ASP A 70 1.59 -5.29 -25.73
N GLN A 71 2.01 -4.36 -26.60
CA GLN A 71 1.48 -4.21 -27.95
C GLN A 71 1.84 -5.39 -28.86
N ALA A 72 3.02 -5.98 -28.68
CA ALA A 72 3.50 -7.05 -29.55
C ALA A 72 2.67 -8.33 -29.36
N THR A 73 2.30 -8.62 -28.11
CA THR A 73 1.51 -9.81 -27.78
C THR A 73 0.01 -9.54 -27.64
N GLN A 74 -0.40 -8.27 -27.73
CA GLN A 74 -1.76 -7.80 -27.44
C GLN A 74 -2.25 -8.24 -26.05
N GLN A 75 -1.34 -8.18 -25.07
CA GLN A 75 -1.61 -8.61 -23.71
C GLN A 75 -1.69 -7.43 -22.75
N VAL A 76 -2.60 -7.55 -21.79
CA VAL A 76 -2.73 -6.63 -20.66
C VAL A 76 -2.40 -7.40 -19.40
N THR A 77 -1.43 -6.91 -18.65
CA THR A 77 -1.10 -7.45 -17.34
C THR A 77 -1.69 -6.56 -16.26
N TYR A 78 -2.48 -7.16 -15.39
CA TYR A 78 -3.05 -6.55 -14.20
C TYR A 78 -2.36 -7.13 -12.97
N VAL A 79 -1.62 -6.31 -12.24
CA VAL A 79 -1.10 -6.66 -10.92
C VAL A 79 -2.03 -6.04 -9.89
N GLN A 80 -2.74 -6.87 -9.13
CA GLN A 80 -3.86 -6.42 -8.31
C GLN A 80 -3.77 -6.85 -6.86
N GLY A 81 -4.31 -6.00 -6.00
CA GLY A 81 -4.24 -6.18 -4.56
C GLY A 81 -5.00 -5.12 -3.78
N THR A 82 -4.60 -4.95 -2.53
CA THR A 82 -5.14 -3.90 -1.65
C THR A 82 -4.04 -2.90 -1.30
N TYR A 83 -4.45 -1.73 -0.81
CA TYR A 83 -3.52 -0.74 -0.28
C TYR A 83 -4.10 -0.01 0.92
N ARG A 84 -3.23 0.72 1.61
CA ARG A 84 -3.56 1.65 2.69
C ARG A 84 -2.50 2.75 2.78
N THR A 85 -2.79 3.85 3.45
CA THR A 85 -1.88 5.00 3.53
C THR A 85 -1.52 5.38 4.97
N GLU A 86 -0.24 5.43 5.32
CA GLU A 86 0.21 5.92 6.63
C GLU A 86 1.00 7.22 6.47
N GLY A 87 0.35 8.36 6.66
CA GLY A 87 0.92 9.66 6.30
C GLY A 87 1.22 9.72 4.80
N ASN A 88 2.48 9.93 4.44
CA ASN A 88 2.95 9.90 3.05
C ASN A 88 3.37 8.50 2.55
N LYS A 89 3.19 7.44 3.35
CA LYS A 89 3.50 6.07 2.93
C LYS A 89 2.32 5.44 2.20
N LEU A 90 2.59 4.78 1.07
CA LEU A 90 1.66 3.91 0.37
C LEU A 90 2.07 2.46 0.66
N ILE A 91 1.22 1.73 1.39
CA ILE A 91 1.50 0.35 1.77
C ILE A 91 0.62 -0.56 0.91
N THR A 92 1.24 -1.25 -0.03
CA THR A 92 0.60 -2.12 -1.00
C THR A 92 0.63 -3.58 -0.57
N ASN A 93 -0.34 -4.36 -1.03
CA ASN A 93 -0.40 -5.80 -0.84
C ASN A 93 -0.95 -6.42 -2.12
N PHE A 94 -0.09 -6.52 -3.13
CA PHE A 94 -0.40 -7.18 -4.39
C PHE A 94 -0.42 -8.69 -4.20
N LYS A 95 -1.49 -9.34 -4.67
CA LYS A 95 -1.72 -10.77 -4.45
C LYS A 95 -1.77 -11.57 -5.74
N GLU A 96 -2.20 -10.94 -6.83
CA GLU A 96 -2.52 -11.64 -8.06
C GLU A 96 -2.02 -10.87 -9.28
N ILE A 97 -1.49 -11.60 -10.25
CA ILE A 97 -1.20 -11.15 -11.61
C ILE A 97 -2.22 -11.81 -12.53
N VAL A 98 -2.97 -11.01 -13.27
CA VAL A 98 -3.93 -11.48 -14.28
C VAL A 98 -3.47 -10.98 -15.64
N ILE A 99 -3.25 -11.90 -16.57
CA ILE A 99 -2.89 -11.57 -17.94
C ILE A 99 -4.12 -11.81 -18.82
N ARG A 100 -4.49 -10.80 -19.61
CA ARG A 100 -5.58 -10.87 -20.60
C ARG A 100 -5.05 -10.67 -22.00
N LYS A 101 -5.61 -11.40 -22.98
CA LYS A 101 -5.39 -11.15 -24.41
C LYS A 101 -6.53 -10.30 -24.97
N ASN A 102 -6.19 -9.27 -25.75
CA ASN A 102 -7.12 -8.30 -26.33
C ASN A 102 -8.04 -7.66 -25.27
N ASN A 103 -7.54 -7.53 -24.04
CA ASN A 103 -8.26 -7.04 -22.86
C ASN A 103 -9.52 -7.84 -22.40
N ASP A 104 -10.00 -8.79 -23.21
CA ASP A 104 -11.26 -9.49 -22.97
C ASP A 104 -11.10 -10.88 -22.35
N LYS A 105 -10.07 -11.63 -22.78
CA LYS A 105 -9.90 -13.04 -22.39
C LYS A 105 -8.76 -13.21 -21.38
N ILE A 106 -9.08 -13.69 -20.18
CA ILE A 106 -8.04 -14.11 -19.21
C ILE A 106 -7.30 -15.33 -19.78
N ILE A 107 -5.97 -15.22 -19.87
CA ILE A 107 -5.09 -16.30 -20.34
C ILE A 107 -4.16 -16.82 -19.25
N SER A 108 -3.93 -16.04 -18.19
CA SER A 108 -3.15 -16.48 -17.03
C SER A 108 -3.59 -15.76 -15.76
N ARG A 109 -3.45 -16.45 -14.64
CA ARG A 109 -3.68 -15.95 -13.29
C ARG A 109 -2.67 -16.61 -12.36
N THR A 110 -1.79 -15.83 -11.76
CA THR A 110 -0.73 -16.33 -10.87
C THR A 110 -0.62 -15.48 -9.61
N PRO A 111 -0.18 -16.06 -8.48
CA PRO A 111 0.15 -15.28 -7.30
C PRO A 111 1.34 -14.35 -7.59
N VAL A 112 1.35 -13.19 -6.94
CA VAL A 112 2.50 -12.26 -6.98
C VAL A 112 3.64 -12.85 -6.13
N SER A 113 4.82 -13.01 -6.72
CA SER A 113 6.01 -13.54 -6.06
C SER A 113 7.08 -12.49 -5.75
N GLY A 114 6.87 -11.22 -6.13
CA GLY A 114 7.83 -10.13 -5.95
C GLY A 114 7.19 -8.83 -5.46
N GLY A 115 8.03 -7.90 -5.00
CA GLY A 115 7.60 -6.61 -4.47
C GLY A 115 7.18 -5.63 -5.57
N TYR A 116 6.00 -5.03 -5.42
CA TYR A 116 5.50 -3.96 -6.27
C TYR A 116 5.24 -2.73 -5.41
N PHE A 117 5.95 -1.64 -5.70
CA PHE A 117 5.92 -0.42 -4.90
C PHE A 117 6.32 -0.65 -3.44
N ASP A 118 7.35 -1.45 -3.20
CA ASP A 118 7.86 -1.72 -1.86
C ASP A 118 8.42 -0.45 -1.22
N ASN A 119 8.17 -0.29 0.09
CA ASN A 119 8.53 0.90 0.87
C ASN A 119 8.06 2.22 0.23
N ALA A 120 6.94 2.19 -0.52
CA ALA A 120 6.53 3.34 -1.28
C ALA A 120 6.12 4.53 -0.40
N THR A 121 6.55 5.70 -0.84
CA THR A 121 6.01 6.99 -0.42
C THR A 121 5.36 7.66 -1.61
N TYR A 122 4.36 8.49 -1.34
CA TYR A 122 3.66 9.24 -2.36
C TYR A 122 3.68 10.74 -2.07
N LEU A 123 3.71 11.53 -3.14
CA LEU A 123 3.44 12.96 -3.15
C LEU A 123 2.30 13.20 -4.13
N LEU A 124 1.25 13.88 -3.67
CA LEU A 124 0.09 14.24 -4.46
C LEU A 124 0.02 15.75 -4.60
N ASN A 125 0.16 16.24 -5.84
CA ASN A 125 0.08 17.65 -6.19
C ASN A 125 -1.01 17.84 -7.26
N GLY A 126 -2.25 18.03 -6.82
CA GLY A 126 -3.41 18.12 -7.71
C GLY A 126 -3.59 16.85 -8.54
N ASN A 127 -3.44 16.96 -9.85
CA ASN A 127 -3.59 15.85 -10.80
C ASN A 127 -2.27 15.08 -11.05
N LYS A 128 -1.22 15.33 -10.28
CA LYS A 128 0.07 14.64 -10.40
C LYS A 128 0.37 13.82 -9.14
N LEU A 129 0.58 12.52 -9.33
CA LEU A 129 0.97 11.57 -8.29
C LEU A 129 2.39 11.08 -8.55
N THR A 130 3.29 11.32 -7.61
CA THR A 130 4.66 10.79 -7.66
C THR A 130 4.83 9.72 -6.60
N LEU A 131 5.25 8.52 -7.01
CA LEU A 131 5.61 7.43 -6.13
C LEU A 131 7.14 7.28 -6.09
N ASN A 132 7.72 7.26 -4.90
CA ASN A 132 9.10 6.84 -4.68
C ASN A 132 9.07 5.48 -3.98
N TYR A 133 9.76 4.48 -4.51
CA TYR A 133 9.67 3.10 -4.03
C TYR A 133 10.99 2.34 -4.24
N THR A 134 11.10 1.16 -3.65
CA THR A 134 12.19 0.23 -3.90
C THR A 134 11.82 -0.70 -5.04
N SER A 135 12.63 -0.70 -6.11
CA SER A 135 12.57 -1.65 -7.22
C SER A 135 13.58 -2.77 -7.01
N TYR A 136 13.38 -3.91 -7.68
CA TYR A 136 14.24 -5.09 -7.57
C TYR A 136 14.77 -5.52 -8.95
N PRO A 137 15.71 -4.76 -9.55
CA PRO A 137 16.49 -5.29 -10.68
C PRO A 137 17.33 -6.50 -10.23
N ALA A 138 17.89 -7.24 -11.20
CA ALA A 138 18.60 -8.49 -10.94
C ALA A 138 19.80 -8.34 -9.98
N ASP A 139 20.43 -7.17 -9.93
CA ASP A 139 21.64 -6.94 -9.15
C ASP A 139 21.35 -6.66 -7.66
N ALA A 140 20.47 -5.70 -7.36
CA ALA A 140 20.16 -5.29 -5.99
C ALA A 140 18.90 -4.41 -5.89
N PRO A 141 18.23 -4.35 -4.71
CA PRO A 141 17.16 -3.39 -4.47
C PRO A 141 17.62 -1.95 -4.70
N THR A 142 16.93 -1.22 -5.58
CA THR A 142 17.32 0.12 -6.03
C THR A 142 16.16 1.11 -5.89
N PRO A 143 16.37 2.34 -5.37
CA PRO A 143 15.36 3.38 -5.37
C PRO A 143 14.86 3.70 -6.78
N ALA A 144 13.55 3.85 -6.93
CA ALA A 144 12.89 4.16 -8.18
C ALA A 144 11.79 5.19 -7.94
N THR A 145 11.48 5.96 -9.00
CA THR A 145 10.41 6.95 -8.99
C THR A 145 9.52 6.72 -10.19
N MET A 146 8.21 6.78 -9.98
CA MET A 146 7.21 6.76 -11.05
C MET A 146 6.24 7.91 -10.84
N THR A 147 6.01 8.69 -11.88
CA THR A 147 5.05 9.80 -11.86
C THR A 147 3.87 9.45 -12.73
N PHE A 148 2.68 9.80 -12.26
CA PHE A 148 1.43 9.60 -12.96
C PHE A 148 0.63 10.89 -13.02
N ASN A 149 -0.11 11.05 -14.11
CA ASN A 149 -1.12 12.08 -14.26
C ASN A 149 -2.51 11.45 -14.07
N ARG A 150 -3.41 12.15 -13.37
CA ARG A 150 -4.79 11.72 -13.17
C ARG A 150 -5.50 11.73 -14.53
N MET A 151 -6.19 10.64 -14.86
CA MET A 151 -7.11 10.62 -15.99
C MET A 151 -8.35 11.41 -15.63
N ILE A 152 -8.63 12.45 -16.42
CA ILE A 152 -9.87 13.22 -16.35
C ILE A 152 -10.70 12.73 -17.53
N PHE A 153 -11.81 12.07 -17.23
CA PHE A 153 -12.82 11.78 -18.24
C PHE A 153 -13.81 12.94 -18.22
N ASP A 154 -13.92 13.65 -19.35
CA ASP A 154 -14.97 14.64 -19.60
C ASP A 154 -16.32 13.96 -19.84
#